data_AF-A0A4P9YZS4-F1
#
_entry.id   AF-A0A4P9YZS4-F1
#
_cell.length_a   1.000
_cell.length_b   1.000
_cell.length_c   1.000
_cell.angle_alpha   90.00
_cell.angle_beta   90.00
_cell.angle_gamma   90.00
#
_symmetry.space_group_name_H-M   'P 1'
#
loop_
_entity.id
_entity.type
_entity.pdbx_description
1 polymer ?
#
loop_
_entity_poly.entity_id
_entity_poly.type
_entity_poly.pdbx_seq_one_letter_code
_entity_poly.pdbx_strand_id
1 'polypeptide(L)'
;MAATYWFHDEAASWMPERLGPLPEHERIRVYLIGREALEYHITGTLLESLPRQPMQNLVHGLPLQLMAEEVALLLELATPAVPWHREAPGVNAYDTWADARQAAVWSFPDTALEWSCFHVYRDLWRRGWWLGSGLKFGGHYLVYPDNPRQCHSTYVATVSLPREQYTFTHLVRLGRLGTTNYWLMKAEPESRIVKGKDVKFSIDDLAAMPNATSCWDGVRNYEARNIMRDRMHIGDRVLFYHSNCKQPGIAGVAEVVREGYPDHTALDATHPYHDPKLKPGDENRWFMVDVKLVAKYPRLVTLEELKRYKTTHLSEMVLLNRGRLSVQPVTRDEYAFIHALAHSDEAHVHADVE
;
A
#
# COMPACT_ATOMS: atom_id res chain seq x y z
N MET A 1 39.22 -8.62 -3.22
CA MET A 1 38.76 -8.99 -4.57
C MET A 1 37.35 -8.46 -4.75
N ALA A 2 37.15 -7.47 -5.64
CA ALA A 2 35.85 -6.89 -5.95
C ALA A 2 35.21 -7.66 -7.11
N ALA A 3 33.91 -7.98 -7.04
CA ALA A 3 33.13 -8.42 -8.17
C ALA A 3 31.93 -7.52 -8.35
N THR A 4 31.88 -6.92 -9.53
CA THR A 4 30.85 -5.99 -9.97
C THR A 4 30.33 -6.52 -11.29
N TYR A 5 29.05 -6.86 -11.32
CA TYR A 5 28.40 -7.38 -12.52
C TYR A 5 27.41 -6.34 -13.00
N TRP A 6 27.31 -6.13 -14.31
CA TRP A 6 26.44 -5.16 -14.95
C TRP A 6 25.54 -5.86 -15.97
N PHE A 7 24.38 -5.28 -16.24
CA PHE A 7 23.55 -5.67 -17.39
C PHE A 7 23.64 -4.55 -18.44
N HIS A 8 23.84 -4.93 -19.71
CA HIS A 8 23.88 -4.10 -20.93
C HIS A 8 25.16 -3.29 -21.29
N ASP A 9 25.51 -3.35 -22.60
CA ASP A 9 26.72 -2.85 -23.29
C ASP A 9 26.94 -1.32 -23.22
N GLU A 10 25.88 -0.52 -23.24
CA GLU A 10 26.01 0.94 -23.34
C GLU A 10 26.46 1.64 -22.04
N ALA A 11 26.26 1.01 -20.87
CA ALA A 11 26.48 1.68 -19.58
C ALA A 11 27.91 1.61 -19.04
N ALA A 12 28.71 0.62 -19.46
CA ALA A 12 30.07 0.48 -18.96
C ALA A 12 31.03 1.58 -19.42
N SER A 13 30.69 2.28 -20.49
CA SER A 13 31.51 3.36 -21.04
C SER A 13 31.57 4.62 -20.16
N TRP A 14 30.62 4.83 -19.22
CA TRP A 14 30.49 6.11 -18.48
C TRP A 14 30.60 5.99 -16.95
N MET A 15 30.62 4.78 -16.38
CA MET A 15 30.56 4.54 -14.93
C MET A 15 31.90 4.44 -14.17
N PRO A 16 32.99 3.88 -14.73
CA PRO A 16 34.26 3.73 -14.00
C PRO A 16 34.85 5.05 -13.49
N GLU A 17 34.59 6.15 -14.19
CA GLU A 17 35.10 7.48 -13.82
C GLU A 17 34.33 8.15 -12.67
N ARG A 18 33.12 7.68 -12.31
CA ARG A 18 32.20 8.44 -11.43
C ARG A 18 31.97 7.88 -10.04
N LEU A 19 32.14 6.57 -9.81
CA LEU A 19 31.87 5.94 -8.50
C LEU A 19 33.10 5.88 -7.57
N GLY A 20 34.30 6.14 -8.09
CA GLY A 20 35.55 5.95 -7.34
C GLY A 20 35.81 4.49 -6.96
N PRO A 21 36.97 4.17 -6.37
CA PRO A 21 37.25 2.83 -5.87
C PRO A 21 36.37 2.51 -4.65
N LEU A 22 35.63 1.38 -4.70
CA LEU A 22 34.80 0.92 -3.59
C LEU A 22 35.67 0.51 -2.38
N PRO A 23 35.21 0.76 -1.14
CA PRO A 23 35.87 0.32 0.09
C PRO A 23 36.10 -1.20 0.15
N GLU A 24 37.15 -1.60 0.87
CA GLU A 24 37.64 -2.98 0.90
C GLU A 24 36.64 -4.03 1.44
N HIS A 25 35.60 -3.59 2.13
CA HIS A 25 34.55 -4.44 2.71
C HIS A 25 33.27 -4.51 1.85
N GLU A 26 33.18 -3.77 0.74
CA GLU A 26 31.98 -3.71 -0.14
C GLU A 26 32.13 -4.60 -1.39
N ARG A 27 32.91 -5.67 -1.29
CA ARG A 27 33.58 -6.30 -2.42
C ARG A 27 32.73 -7.23 -3.32
N ILE A 28 31.44 -7.42 -3.09
CA ILE A 28 30.57 -8.19 -4.01
C ILE A 28 29.21 -7.48 -4.11
N ARG A 29 28.97 -6.78 -5.24
CA ARG A 29 27.67 -6.19 -5.56
C ARG A 29 27.36 -6.42 -7.04
N VAL A 30 26.18 -6.95 -7.31
CA VAL A 30 25.67 -7.16 -8.67
C VAL A 30 24.71 -6.01 -8.98
N TYR A 31 24.92 -5.38 -10.13
CA TYR A 31 24.13 -4.26 -10.61
C TYR A 31 23.39 -4.62 -11.87
N LEU A 32 22.14 -4.16 -11.99
CA LEU A 32 21.31 -4.37 -13.18
C LEU A 32 20.68 -3.06 -13.65
N ILE A 33 20.55 -2.86 -14.97
CA ILE A 33 19.94 -1.65 -15.52
C ILE A 33 18.42 -1.74 -15.43
N GLY A 34 17.80 -0.67 -14.95
CA GLY A 34 16.43 -0.67 -14.47
C GLY A 34 15.32 -1.03 -15.47
N ARG A 35 15.57 -1.07 -16.79
CA ARG A 35 14.55 -1.47 -17.77
C ARG A 35 14.37 -2.99 -17.85
N GLU A 36 15.47 -3.73 -17.88
CA GLU A 36 15.48 -5.19 -17.97
C GLU A 36 15.05 -5.82 -16.64
N ALA A 37 15.32 -5.15 -15.52
CA ALA A 37 14.89 -5.58 -14.18
C ALA A 37 13.39 -5.84 -14.14
N LEU A 38 12.64 -4.96 -14.80
CA LEU A 38 11.19 -4.98 -14.82
C LEU A 38 10.64 -6.16 -15.60
N GLU A 39 11.34 -6.64 -16.63
CA GLU A 39 10.93 -7.80 -17.43
C GLU A 39 11.01 -9.10 -16.63
N TYR A 40 11.93 -9.18 -15.66
CA TYR A 40 12.14 -10.36 -14.80
C TYR A 40 11.55 -10.20 -13.40
N HIS A 41 10.73 -9.17 -13.14
CA HIS A 41 10.21 -8.84 -11.81
C HIS A 41 11.30 -8.70 -10.73
N ILE A 42 12.46 -8.16 -11.11
CA ILE A 42 13.58 -7.85 -10.21
C ILE A 42 13.42 -6.41 -9.74
N THR A 43 13.45 -6.21 -8.42
CA THR A 43 13.20 -4.91 -7.80
C THR A 43 14.50 -4.11 -7.72
N GLY A 44 15.53 -4.70 -7.12
CA GLY A 44 16.78 -4.04 -6.76
C GLY A 44 16.62 -2.83 -5.84
N THR A 45 17.73 -2.27 -5.39
CA THR A 45 17.78 -1.02 -4.64
C THR A 45 18.57 0.00 -5.45
N LEU A 46 17.99 1.17 -5.69
CA LEU A 46 18.69 2.27 -6.36
C LEU A 46 19.88 2.74 -5.51
N LEU A 47 21.07 2.78 -6.11
CA LEU A 47 22.23 3.42 -5.50
C LEU A 47 22.25 4.91 -5.80
N GLU A 48 22.14 5.71 -4.73
CA GLU A 48 22.33 7.17 -4.65
C GLU A 48 21.55 8.07 -5.63
N SER A 49 21.47 9.36 -5.26
CA SER A 49 20.99 10.45 -6.10
C SER A 49 22.17 11.33 -6.50
N LEU A 50 22.36 11.62 -7.79
CA LEU A 50 23.25 12.72 -8.19
C LEU A 50 22.66 14.04 -7.66
N PRO A 51 23.39 14.87 -6.89
CA PRO A 51 22.86 16.10 -6.27
C PRO A 51 22.33 17.19 -7.21
N ARG A 52 22.24 16.96 -8.52
CA ARG A 52 21.98 17.99 -9.54
C ARG A 52 21.06 17.57 -10.70
N GLN A 53 20.41 16.41 -10.67
CA GLN A 53 19.38 16.08 -11.66
C GLN A 53 18.12 15.51 -11.01
N PRO A 54 16.91 15.93 -11.43
CA PRO A 54 15.66 15.35 -10.97
C PRO A 54 15.57 13.87 -11.39
N MET A 55 14.86 13.07 -10.59
CA MET A 55 14.70 11.60 -10.66
C MET A 55 14.04 11.05 -11.95
N GLN A 56 14.07 11.78 -13.07
CA GLN A 56 13.17 11.59 -14.20
C GLN A 56 13.68 10.68 -15.32
N ASN A 57 14.84 10.02 -15.20
CA ASN A 57 15.26 9.01 -16.19
C ASN A 57 15.70 7.68 -15.55
N LEU A 58 14.76 7.07 -14.82
CA LEU A 58 14.91 5.76 -14.18
C LEU A 58 14.96 4.56 -15.15
N VAL A 59 14.51 4.75 -16.40
CA VAL A 59 14.59 3.73 -17.45
C VAL A 59 16.01 3.65 -18.05
N HIS A 60 16.81 4.71 -17.93
CA HIS A 60 18.09 4.87 -18.64
C HIS A 60 19.29 5.22 -17.74
N GLY A 61 19.13 5.37 -16.41
CA GLY A 61 20.05 6.24 -15.66
C GLY A 61 20.81 5.69 -14.46
N LEU A 62 20.35 4.66 -13.74
CA LEU A 62 21.00 4.28 -12.48
C LEU A 62 21.11 2.75 -12.29
N PRO A 63 22.26 2.26 -11.80
CA PRO A 63 22.43 0.86 -11.46
C PRO A 63 21.56 0.47 -10.26
N LEU A 64 20.84 -0.64 -10.39
CA LEU A 64 20.13 -1.26 -9.27
C LEU A 64 21.08 -2.21 -8.54
N GLN A 65 21.36 -1.96 -7.27
CA GLN A 65 22.01 -2.94 -6.41
C GLN A 65 21.04 -4.08 -6.12
N LEU A 66 21.40 -5.30 -6.51
CA LEU A 66 20.55 -6.47 -6.31
C LEU A 66 20.75 -7.10 -4.93
N MET A 67 19.68 -7.71 -4.41
CA MET A 67 19.70 -8.62 -3.27
C MET A 67 20.35 -9.95 -3.66
N ALA A 68 20.82 -10.72 -2.68
CA ALA A 68 21.50 -11.98 -2.98
C ALA A 68 20.58 -13.01 -3.65
N GLU A 69 19.30 -13.00 -3.27
CA GLU A 69 18.25 -13.81 -3.87
C GLU A 69 17.92 -13.42 -5.31
N GLU A 70 17.94 -12.11 -5.62
CA GLU A 70 17.75 -11.59 -6.98
C GLU A 70 18.87 -12.08 -7.90
N VAL A 71 20.12 -12.00 -7.41
CA VAL A 71 21.30 -12.53 -8.12
C VAL A 71 21.18 -14.03 -8.34
N ALA A 72 20.88 -14.79 -7.27
CA ALA A 72 20.74 -16.23 -7.36
C ALA A 72 19.60 -16.65 -8.31
N LEU A 73 18.48 -15.93 -8.31
CA LEU A 73 17.37 -16.17 -9.22
C LEU A 73 17.77 -15.86 -10.67
N LEU A 74 18.42 -14.72 -10.92
CA LEU A 74 18.89 -14.36 -12.26
C LEU A 74 19.89 -15.39 -12.80
N LEU A 75 20.78 -15.91 -11.96
CA LEU A 75 21.68 -17.01 -12.34
C LEU A 75 20.93 -18.34 -12.57
N GLU A 76 19.81 -18.61 -11.89
CA GLU A 76 18.93 -19.76 -12.17
C GLU A 76 18.18 -19.58 -13.50
N LEU A 77 17.72 -18.36 -13.79
CA LEU A 77 17.01 -17.98 -15.02
C LEU A 77 17.92 -17.81 -16.23
N ALA A 78 19.23 -17.63 -16.01
CA ALA A 78 20.26 -17.47 -17.02
C ALA A 78 20.34 -18.71 -17.91
N THR A 79 19.41 -18.80 -18.85
CA THR A 79 19.63 -19.50 -20.10
C THR A 79 20.65 -18.69 -20.92
N PRO A 80 21.42 -19.33 -21.82
CA PRO A 80 22.39 -18.64 -22.70
C PRO A 80 21.82 -17.51 -23.59
N ALA A 81 20.54 -17.15 -23.43
CA ALA A 81 19.81 -16.13 -24.16
C ALA A 81 19.81 -14.73 -23.49
N VAL A 82 20.29 -14.58 -22.25
CA VAL A 82 20.39 -13.26 -21.60
C VAL A 82 21.74 -12.61 -21.96
N PRO A 83 21.77 -11.44 -22.64
CA PRO A 83 23.01 -10.81 -23.07
C PRO A 83 23.70 -10.12 -21.89
N TRP A 84 24.61 -10.84 -21.22
CA TRP A 84 25.45 -10.29 -20.15
C TRP A 84 26.46 -9.28 -20.70
N HIS A 85 26.58 -8.11 -20.05
CA HIS A 85 27.71 -7.21 -20.30
C HIS A 85 29.00 -7.87 -19.79
N ARG A 86 30.04 -7.89 -20.63
CA ARG A 86 31.37 -8.43 -20.28
C ARG A 86 32.39 -7.29 -20.25
N GLU A 87 32.94 -6.97 -19.08
CA GLU A 87 34.20 -6.22 -19.07
C GLU A 87 35.31 -7.08 -19.70
N ALA A 88 36.33 -6.43 -20.27
CA ALA A 88 37.42 -7.08 -21.00
C ALA A 88 38.02 -8.29 -20.23
N PRO A 89 38.52 -9.32 -20.94
CA PRO A 89 39.02 -10.55 -20.32
C PRO A 89 40.05 -10.25 -19.20
N GLY A 90 39.76 -10.69 -17.97
CA GLY A 90 40.63 -10.49 -16.81
C GLY A 90 39.95 -9.92 -15.55
N VAL A 91 38.66 -9.56 -15.61
CA VAL A 91 37.87 -9.08 -14.45
C VAL A 91 36.80 -10.11 -14.09
N ASN A 92 36.61 -10.35 -12.78
CA ASN A 92 35.79 -11.38 -12.13
C ASN A 92 34.35 -11.57 -12.67
N ALA A 93 34.20 -12.19 -13.85
CA ALA A 93 32.93 -12.55 -14.47
C ALA A 93 32.81 -14.08 -14.60
N TYR A 94 31.67 -14.65 -14.19
CA TYR A 94 31.44 -16.10 -14.16
C TYR A 94 30.05 -16.42 -14.72
N ASP A 95 29.96 -17.40 -15.61
CA ASP A 95 28.71 -17.79 -16.30
C ASP A 95 27.91 -18.84 -15.50
N THR A 96 28.52 -19.47 -14.49
CA THR A 96 27.86 -20.50 -13.67
C THR A 96 28.12 -20.32 -12.19
N TRP A 97 27.22 -20.89 -11.37
CA TRP A 97 27.39 -20.98 -9.92
C TRP A 97 28.71 -21.68 -9.52
N ALA A 98 29.13 -22.68 -10.30
CA ALA A 98 30.31 -23.47 -10.01
C ALA A 98 31.58 -22.62 -10.16
N ASP A 99 31.67 -21.82 -11.22
CA ASP A 99 32.84 -21.01 -11.51
C ASP A 99 32.99 -19.85 -10.52
N ALA A 100 31.86 -19.19 -10.17
CA ALA A 100 31.85 -18.11 -9.18
C ALA A 100 32.24 -18.59 -7.77
N ARG A 101 31.83 -19.82 -7.41
CA ARG A 101 32.20 -20.47 -6.15
C ARG A 101 33.66 -20.90 -6.14
N GLN A 102 34.17 -21.45 -7.23
CA GLN A 102 35.57 -21.86 -7.35
C GLN A 102 36.52 -20.67 -7.18
N ALA A 103 36.13 -19.49 -7.64
CA ALA A 103 36.88 -18.26 -7.44
C ALA A 103 36.66 -17.59 -6.06
N ALA A 104 35.85 -18.19 -5.17
CA ALA A 104 35.48 -17.65 -3.87
C ALA A 104 34.88 -16.23 -3.92
N VAL A 105 34.21 -15.90 -5.03
CA VAL A 105 33.57 -14.60 -5.27
C VAL A 105 32.09 -14.60 -4.87
N TRP A 106 31.47 -15.78 -4.76
CA TRP A 106 30.07 -15.92 -4.39
C TRP A 106 29.85 -17.19 -3.56
N SER A 107 29.25 -17.06 -2.38
CA SER A 107 28.91 -18.20 -1.51
C SER A 107 27.41 -18.45 -1.39
N PHE A 108 26.56 -17.44 -1.60
CA PHE A 108 25.12 -17.52 -1.36
C PHE A 108 24.36 -18.46 -2.33
N PRO A 109 23.33 -19.19 -1.90
CA PRO A 109 23.04 -19.56 -0.51
C PRO A 109 24.07 -20.58 0.00
N ASP A 110 24.56 -20.40 1.22
CA ASP A 110 25.52 -21.29 1.87
C ASP A 110 24.96 -21.90 3.16
N THR A 111 24.21 -21.10 3.94
CA THR A 111 23.60 -21.54 5.20
C THR A 111 22.17 -22.07 5.02
N ALA A 112 21.68 -22.86 5.98
CA ALA A 112 20.30 -23.36 5.97
C ALA A 112 19.25 -22.23 5.94
N LEU A 113 19.55 -21.10 6.61
CA LEU A 113 18.69 -19.92 6.59
C LEU A 113 18.69 -19.26 5.21
N GLU A 114 19.86 -19.05 4.60
CA GLU A 114 19.98 -18.48 3.26
C GLU A 114 19.27 -19.35 2.21
N TRP A 115 19.41 -20.68 2.30
CA TRP A 115 18.67 -21.61 1.44
C TRP A 115 17.15 -21.46 1.61
N SER A 116 16.69 -21.34 2.86
CA SER A 116 15.27 -21.11 3.15
C SER A 116 14.81 -19.76 2.59
N CYS A 117 15.60 -18.71 2.77
CA CYS A 117 15.37 -17.37 2.24
C CYS A 117 15.22 -17.41 0.72
N PHE A 118 16.17 -18.01 0.02
CA PHE A 118 16.14 -18.12 -1.43
C PHE A 118 14.95 -18.95 -1.93
N HIS A 119 14.62 -20.06 -1.27
CA HIS A 119 13.46 -20.86 -1.65
C HIS A 119 12.13 -20.11 -1.47
N VAL A 120 11.97 -19.36 -0.38
CA VAL A 120 10.79 -18.51 -0.17
C VAL A 120 10.73 -17.39 -1.20
N TYR A 121 11.85 -16.71 -1.45
CA TYR A 121 11.93 -15.67 -2.47
C TYR A 121 11.48 -16.20 -3.84
N ARG A 122 12.06 -17.33 -4.27
CA ARG A 122 11.77 -17.97 -5.55
C ARG A 122 10.31 -18.43 -5.66
N ASP A 123 9.73 -18.99 -4.60
CA ASP A 123 8.33 -19.40 -4.59
C ASP A 123 7.37 -18.20 -4.71
N LEU A 124 7.61 -17.13 -3.95
CA LEU A 124 6.81 -15.91 -4.03
C LEU A 124 6.94 -15.23 -5.40
N TRP A 125 8.15 -15.16 -5.96
CA TRP A 125 8.40 -14.66 -7.30
C TRP A 125 7.66 -15.48 -8.38
N ARG A 126 7.69 -16.82 -8.30
CA ARG A 126 6.94 -17.71 -9.23
C ARG A 126 5.43 -17.51 -9.16
N ARG A 127 4.91 -17.05 -8.03
CA ARG A 127 3.49 -16.69 -7.84
C ARG A 127 3.16 -15.28 -8.35
N GLY A 128 4.11 -14.59 -8.96
CA GLY A 128 3.93 -13.25 -9.54
C GLY A 128 4.12 -12.09 -8.57
N TRP A 129 4.58 -12.35 -7.33
CA TRP A 129 4.85 -11.27 -6.37
C TRP A 129 6.17 -10.58 -6.68
N TRP A 130 6.20 -9.27 -6.48
CA TRP A 130 7.43 -8.50 -6.45
C TRP A 130 8.00 -8.48 -5.03
N LEU A 131 9.32 -8.58 -4.92
CA LEU A 131 10.01 -8.72 -3.64
C LEU A 131 11.10 -7.66 -3.51
N GLY A 132 11.10 -6.93 -2.40
CA GLY A 132 12.14 -5.98 -2.02
C GLY A 132 12.70 -6.26 -0.63
N SER A 133 13.76 -5.55 -0.24
CA SER A 133 14.39 -5.75 1.07
C SER A 133 13.46 -5.36 2.22
N GLY A 134 13.18 -6.32 3.12
CA GLY A 134 12.36 -6.12 4.32
C GLY A 134 13.13 -5.61 5.54
N LEU A 135 14.45 -5.45 5.44
CA LEU A 135 15.34 -5.27 6.60
C LEU A 135 14.96 -4.04 7.44
N LYS A 136 14.59 -2.94 6.79
CA LYS A 136 14.13 -1.70 7.47
C LYS A 136 12.81 -1.87 8.21
N PHE A 137 12.04 -2.90 7.86
CA PHE A 137 10.69 -3.14 8.36
C PHE A 137 10.59 -4.33 9.30
N GLY A 138 11.72 -4.94 9.65
CA GLY A 138 11.79 -6.06 10.61
C GLY A 138 11.48 -7.43 10.01
N GLY A 139 11.50 -7.55 8.67
CA GLY A 139 11.38 -8.81 7.96
C GLY A 139 12.52 -9.05 6.98
N HIS A 140 12.46 -10.18 6.29
CA HIS A 140 13.41 -10.51 5.21
C HIS A 140 12.97 -9.83 3.91
N TYR A 141 11.68 -9.87 3.60
CA TYR A 141 11.14 -9.30 2.35
C TYR A 141 9.95 -8.38 2.58
N LEU A 142 9.87 -7.34 1.77
CA LEU A 142 8.61 -6.68 1.45
C LEU A 142 8.00 -7.37 0.24
N VAL A 143 6.72 -7.71 0.33
CA VAL A 143 6.00 -8.47 -0.70
C VAL A 143 4.94 -7.56 -1.32
N TYR A 144 5.05 -7.31 -2.61
CA TYR A 144 4.23 -6.35 -3.35
C TYR A 144 3.38 -7.06 -4.42
N PRO A 145 2.10 -6.69 -4.54
CA PRO A 145 1.18 -7.31 -5.50
C PRO A 145 1.49 -6.91 -6.94
N ASP A 146 2.24 -5.83 -7.13
CA ASP A 146 2.69 -5.31 -8.41
C ASP A 146 4.03 -4.57 -8.20
N ASN A 147 4.50 -3.86 -9.22
CA ASN A 147 5.73 -3.08 -9.21
C ASN A 147 5.84 -2.23 -7.92
N PRO A 148 6.90 -2.43 -7.10
CA PRO A 148 7.13 -1.70 -5.85
C PRO A 148 7.23 -0.18 -6.00
N ARG A 149 7.35 0.33 -7.24
CA ARG A 149 7.35 1.76 -7.57
C ARG A 149 5.94 2.35 -7.66
N GLN A 150 4.90 1.52 -7.79
CA GLN A 150 3.52 1.95 -8.04
C GLN A 150 2.56 1.57 -6.91
N CYS A 151 3.00 0.73 -5.97
CA CYS A 151 2.16 0.23 -4.90
C CYS A 151 2.94 0.05 -3.59
N HIS A 152 2.20 -0.02 -2.49
CA HIS A 152 2.74 -0.39 -1.20
C HIS A 152 2.84 -1.91 -1.05
N SER A 153 3.83 -2.36 -0.28
CA SER A 153 3.95 -3.78 0.06
C SER A 153 2.72 -4.23 0.85
N THR A 154 2.08 -5.31 0.42
CA THR A 154 0.95 -5.90 1.14
C THR A 154 1.42 -6.61 2.41
N TYR A 155 2.61 -7.24 2.35
CA TYR A 155 3.14 -8.02 3.46
C TYR A 155 4.61 -7.70 3.73
N VAL A 156 5.01 -7.91 4.99
CA VAL A 156 6.41 -8.07 5.39
C VAL A 156 6.59 -9.55 5.71
N ALA A 157 7.40 -10.26 4.93
CA ALA A 157 7.66 -11.68 5.12
C ALA A 157 8.93 -11.89 5.94
N THR A 158 8.84 -12.75 6.95
CA THR A 158 9.99 -13.23 7.72
C THR A 158 10.15 -14.72 7.48
N VAL A 159 11.37 -15.12 7.09
CA VAL A 159 11.73 -16.52 6.87
C VAL A 159 12.29 -17.10 8.17
N SER A 160 11.90 -18.34 8.40
CA SER A 160 11.95 -19.03 9.68
C SER A 160 12.37 -20.47 9.42
N LEU A 161 13.30 -21.01 10.21
CA LEU A 161 13.73 -22.40 10.02
C LEU A 161 12.66 -23.38 10.56
N PRO A 162 12.38 -24.52 9.88
CA PRO A 162 11.28 -25.42 10.24
C PRO A 162 11.29 -26.00 11.67
N ARG A 163 12.40 -25.90 12.40
CA ARG A 163 12.58 -26.46 13.76
C ARG A 163 12.89 -25.42 14.82
N GLU A 164 12.79 -24.14 14.48
CA GLU A 164 13.01 -23.08 15.44
C GLU A 164 11.76 -22.93 16.32
N GLN A 165 11.96 -22.99 17.64
CA GLN A 165 10.87 -22.74 18.58
C GLN A 165 10.69 -21.23 18.75
N TYR A 166 9.51 -20.74 18.42
CA TYR A 166 9.18 -19.32 18.59
C TYR A 166 8.61 -19.07 19.98
N THR A 167 9.20 -18.12 20.69
CA THR A 167 8.59 -17.58 21.92
C THR A 167 7.45 -16.64 21.55
N PHE A 168 6.51 -16.42 22.48
CA PHE A 168 5.45 -15.44 22.29
C PHE A 168 6.00 -14.04 21.97
N THR A 169 7.08 -13.63 22.65
CA THR A 169 7.77 -12.36 22.38
C THR A 169 8.34 -12.31 20.97
N HIS A 170 8.80 -13.44 20.43
CA HIS A 170 9.24 -13.53 19.04
C HIS A 170 8.06 -13.23 18.10
N LEU A 171 6.88 -13.82 18.33
CA LEU A 171 5.69 -13.55 17.52
C LEU A 171 5.22 -12.09 17.62
N VAL A 172 5.24 -11.50 18.82
CA VAL A 172 4.92 -10.07 19.01
C VAL A 172 5.91 -9.18 18.26
N ARG A 173 7.20 -9.53 18.23
CA ARG A 173 8.23 -8.79 17.48
C ARG A 173 8.03 -8.91 15.96
N LEU A 174 7.60 -10.07 15.47
CA LEU A 174 7.28 -10.28 14.05
C LEU A 174 5.98 -9.60 13.64
N GLY A 175 5.03 -9.50 14.57
CA GLY A 175 3.78 -8.78 14.37
C GLY A 175 4.02 -7.28 14.32
N ARG A 176 3.90 -6.68 13.14
CA ARG A 176 3.59 -5.25 13.07
C ARG A 176 2.11 -5.09 13.36
N LEU A 177 1.76 -4.28 14.36
CA LEU A 177 0.38 -3.84 14.55
C LEU A 177 0.00 -2.99 13.33
N GLY A 178 -0.60 -3.62 12.32
CA GLY A 178 -1.31 -2.90 11.27
C GLY A 178 -2.44 -2.14 11.95
N THR A 179 -2.33 -0.83 12.06
CA THR A 179 -3.42 -0.01 12.57
C THR A 179 -4.33 0.29 11.38
N THR A 180 -5.28 -0.61 11.11
CA THR A 180 -6.45 -0.24 10.31
C THR A 180 -7.07 0.97 10.99
N ASN A 181 -7.14 2.10 10.30
CA ASN A 181 -7.88 3.24 10.80
C ASN A 181 -9.36 3.07 10.50
N TYR A 182 -10.19 3.72 11.32
CA TYR A 182 -11.63 3.67 11.19
C TYR A 182 -12.15 5.08 10.94
N TRP A 183 -13.12 5.16 10.05
CA TRP A 183 -13.70 6.41 9.58
C TRP A 183 -15.22 6.33 9.58
N LEU A 184 -15.88 7.47 9.60
CA LEU A 184 -17.30 7.60 9.29
C LEU A 184 -17.46 8.56 8.12
N MET A 185 -18.20 8.14 7.11
CA MET A 185 -18.47 8.94 5.92
C MET A 185 -19.98 9.05 5.70
N LYS A 186 -20.44 10.29 5.54
CA LYS A 186 -21.87 10.62 5.41
C LYS A 186 -22.28 10.70 3.95
N ALA A 187 -23.36 10.00 3.61
CA ALA A 187 -24.06 10.10 2.34
C ALA A 187 -25.56 10.31 2.59
N GLU A 188 -26.31 10.73 1.58
CA GLU A 188 -27.74 11.04 1.71
C GLU A 188 -28.56 9.98 0.98
N PRO A 189 -29.32 9.13 1.68
CA PRO A 189 -30.03 8.02 1.03
C PRO A 189 -31.36 8.43 0.37
N GLU A 190 -31.90 9.61 0.71
CA GLU A 190 -33.14 10.14 0.16
C GLU A 190 -32.84 11.17 -0.94
N SER A 191 -33.77 11.29 -1.89
CA SER A 191 -33.62 12.22 -3.02
C SER A 191 -33.56 13.66 -2.55
N ARG A 192 -32.52 14.39 -2.98
CA ARG A 192 -32.37 15.82 -2.73
C ARG A 192 -31.71 16.50 -3.91
N ILE A 193 -32.37 17.51 -4.44
CA ILE A 193 -31.86 18.25 -5.60
C ILE A 193 -30.91 19.37 -5.16
N VAL A 194 -29.68 19.31 -5.66
CA VAL A 194 -28.66 20.37 -5.50
C VAL A 194 -28.26 20.85 -6.87
N LYS A 195 -28.47 22.14 -7.15
CA LYS A 195 -28.19 22.74 -8.46
C LYS A 195 -28.78 21.95 -9.65
N GLY A 196 -29.98 21.40 -9.48
CA GLY A 196 -30.70 20.69 -10.54
C GLY A 196 -30.30 19.22 -10.73
N LYS A 197 -29.38 18.65 -9.94
CA LYS A 197 -29.11 17.21 -9.93
C LYS A 197 -29.45 16.58 -8.58
N ASP A 198 -29.86 15.33 -8.61
CA ASP A 198 -30.07 14.53 -7.41
C ASP A 198 -28.72 14.09 -6.84
N VAL A 199 -28.52 14.26 -5.53
CA VAL A 199 -27.31 13.83 -4.81
C VAL A 199 -27.54 12.59 -3.95
N LYS A 200 -28.66 11.89 -4.17
CA LYS A 200 -28.99 10.62 -3.53
C LYS A 200 -27.87 9.59 -3.73
N PHE A 201 -27.37 9.06 -2.62
CA PHE A 201 -26.47 7.92 -2.59
C PHE A 201 -26.62 7.15 -1.27
N SER A 202 -27.24 5.98 -1.33
CA SER A 202 -27.44 5.06 -0.21
C SER A 202 -26.42 3.92 -0.22
N ILE A 203 -26.42 3.09 0.84
CA ILE A 203 -25.56 1.91 0.88
C ILE A 203 -26.00 0.85 -0.14
N ASP A 204 -27.28 0.85 -0.49
CA ASP A 204 -27.83 -0.01 -1.53
C ASP A 204 -27.39 0.44 -2.92
N ASP A 205 -27.28 1.75 -3.14
CA ASP A 205 -26.72 2.30 -4.37
C ASP A 205 -25.24 1.90 -4.49
N LEU A 206 -24.45 1.99 -3.41
CA LEU A 206 -23.06 1.48 -3.40
C LEU A 206 -23.00 -0.02 -3.69
N ALA A 207 -23.90 -0.82 -3.12
CA ALA A 207 -23.97 -2.26 -3.37
C ALA A 207 -24.26 -2.60 -4.84
N ALA A 208 -25.04 -1.75 -5.52
CA ALA A 208 -25.41 -1.91 -6.93
C ALA A 208 -24.33 -1.41 -7.90
N MET A 209 -23.32 -0.67 -7.44
CA MET A 209 -22.22 -0.20 -8.29
C MET A 209 -21.38 -1.36 -8.83
N PRO A 210 -20.69 -1.19 -9.98
CA PRO A 210 -19.71 -2.16 -10.45
C PRO A 210 -18.68 -2.49 -9.35
N ASN A 211 -18.46 -3.77 -9.10
CA ASN A 211 -17.60 -4.26 -8.00
C ASN A 211 -17.98 -3.73 -6.60
N ALA A 212 -19.22 -3.29 -6.41
CA ALA A 212 -19.72 -2.60 -5.22
C ALA A 212 -18.80 -1.45 -4.76
N THR A 213 -18.21 -0.73 -5.72
CA THR A 213 -17.19 0.28 -5.50
C THR A 213 -17.59 1.61 -6.12
N SER A 214 -17.38 2.72 -5.41
CA SER A 214 -17.62 4.08 -5.91
C SER A 214 -16.54 5.03 -5.43
N CYS A 215 -16.26 6.06 -6.23
CA CYS A 215 -15.53 7.23 -5.76
C CYS A 215 -16.40 8.01 -4.75
N TRP A 216 -15.76 8.60 -3.73
CA TRP A 216 -16.41 9.40 -2.71
C TRP A 216 -16.25 10.90 -2.99
N ASP A 217 -16.91 11.36 -4.04
CA ASP A 217 -16.78 12.71 -4.56
C ASP A 217 -17.57 13.76 -3.73
N GLY A 218 -17.49 15.03 -4.16
CA GLY A 218 -18.38 16.08 -3.66
C GLY A 218 -18.03 16.66 -2.27
N VAL A 219 -16.95 16.19 -1.63
CA VAL A 219 -16.48 16.75 -0.36
C VAL A 219 -15.87 18.14 -0.59
N ARG A 220 -16.50 19.17 0.00
CA ARG A 220 -16.08 20.58 -0.10
C ARG A 220 -15.72 21.22 1.25
N ASN A 221 -15.38 20.40 2.24
CA ASN A 221 -14.87 20.83 3.53
C ASN A 221 -13.37 20.52 3.63
N TYR A 222 -12.54 21.51 3.98
CA TYR A 222 -11.07 21.38 4.00
C TYR A 222 -10.57 20.35 5.01
N GLU A 223 -11.21 20.21 6.17
CA GLU A 223 -10.82 19.22 7.18
C GLU A 223 -11.16 17.81 6.73
N ALA A 224 -12.38 17.59 6.22
CA ALA A 224 -12.80 16.32 5.65
C ALA A 224 -11.90 15.90 4.46
N ARG A 225 -11.55 16.87 3.60
CA ARG A 225 -10.58 16.67 2.51
C ARG A 225 -9.22 16.24 3.04
N ASN A 226 -8.67 16.92 4.05
CA ASN A 226 -7.35 16.59 4.60
C ASN A 226 -7.34 15.16 5.16
N ILE A 227 -8.43 14.74 5.80
CA ILE A 227 -8.57 13.35 6.26
C ILE A 227 -8.44 12.37 5.09
N MET A 228 -9.21 12.58 4.02
CA MET A 228 -9.19 11.68 2.85
C MET A 228 -7.84 11.69 2.12
N ARG A 229 -7.20 12.86 1.99
CA ARG A 229 -5.94 13.02 1.27
C ARG A 229 -4.73 12.50 2.06
N ASP A 230 -4.68 12.81 3.36
CA ASP A 230 -3.44 12.67 4.13
C ASP A 230 -3.46 11.48 5.11
N ARG A 231 -4.64 10.90 5.40
CA ARG A 231 -4.80 9.94 6.50
C ARG A 231 -5.50 8.64 6.16
N MET A 232 -6.30 8.60 5.09
CA MET A 232 -6.99 7.39 4.66
C MET A 232 -6.06 6.53 3.80
N HIS A 233 -5.89 5.27 4.20
CA HIS A 233 -5.08 4.29 3.51
C HIS A 233 -5.93 3.12 3.01
N ILE A 234 -5.43 2.41 2.00
CA ILE A 234 -6.06 1.19 1.51
C ILE A 234 -6.23 0.19 2.67
N GLY A 235 -7.42 -0.39 2.79
CA GLY A 235 -7.77 -1.33 3.86
C GLY A 235 -8.44 -0.68 5.08
N ASP A 236 -8.39 0.66 5.21
CA ASP A 236 -9.12 1.36 6.27
C ASP A 236 -10.63 1.11 6.20
N ARG A 237 -11.28 1.03 7.35
CA ARG A 237 -12.71 0.72 7.47
C ARG A 237 -13.55 1.99 7.59
N VAL A 238 -14.69 2.00 6.92
CA VAL A 238 -15.59 3.15 6.84
C VAL A 238 -16.98 2.75 7.31
N LEU A 239 -17.49 3.38 8.37
CA LEU A 239 -18.91 3.35 8.73
C LEU A 239 -19.69 4.20 7.73
N PHE A 240 -20.56 3.57 6.94
CA PHE A 240 -21.39 4.24 5.95
C PHE A 240 -22.62 4.84 6.66
N TYR A 241 -22.64 6.16 6.79
CA TYR A 241 -23.67 6.89 7.55
C TYR A 241 -24.69 7.53 6.62
N HIS A 242 -25.95 7.18 6.79
CA HIS A 242 -27.10 7.83 6.18
C HIS A 242 -27.42 9.12 6.92
N SER A 243 -27.25 10.24 6.24
CA SER A 243 -27.50 11.59 6.74
C SER A 243 -28.65 12.26 6.01
N ASN A 244 -29.18 13.34 6.58
CA ASN A 244 -30.21 14.18 5.98
C ASN A 244 -31.43 13.40 5.42
N CYS A 245 -31.89 12.41 6.17
CA CYS A 245 -33.04 11.56 5.87
C CYS A 245 -33.92 11.43 7.12
N LYS A 246 -35.10 10.82 6.98
CA LYS A 246 -36.04 10.66 8.11
C LYS A 246 -35.44 9.86 9.27
N GLN A 247 -34.65 8.84 8.96
CA GLN A 247 -33.99 7.98 9.94
C GLN A 247 -32.48 7.99 9.70
N PRO A 248 -31.75 8.99 10.25
CA PRO A 248 -30.31 9.04 10.10
C PRO A 248 -29.64 7.98 10.97
N GLY A 249 -28.57 7.35 10.47
CA GLY A 249 -27.91 6.25 11.16
C GLY A 249 -26.83 5.57 10.34
N ILE A 250 -26.18 4.57 10.91
CA ILE A 250 -25.12 3.80 10.28
C ILE A 250 -25.73 2.55 9.64
N ALA A 251 -25.59 2.43 8.31
CA ALA A 251 -26.23 1.40 7.52
C ALA A 251 -25.33 0.18 7.22
N GLY A 252 -24.01 0.32 7.43
CA GLY A 252 -23.06 -0.75 7.18
C GLY A 252 -21.62 -0.27 7.14
N VAL A 253 -20.77 -1.09 6.53
CA VAL A 253 -19.32 -0.91 6.45
C VAL A 253 -18.84 -0.96 5.01
N ALA A 254 -17.95 -0.03 4.68
CA ALA A 254 -17.13 -0.03 3.48
C ALA A 254 -15.63 -0.07 3.84
N GLU A 255 -14.79 -0.25 2.83
CA GLU A 255 -13.33 -0.26 2.92
C GLU A 255 -12.75 0.69 1.88
N VAL A 256 -11.70 1.44 2.24
CA VAL A 256 -10.94 2.25 1.28
C VAL A 256 -10.14 1.33 0.35
N VAL A 257 -10.40 1.41 -0.96
CA VAL A 257 -9.71 0.60 -1.99
C VAL A 257 -8.84 1.44 -2.92
N ARG A 258 -8.89 2.77 -2.80
CA ARG A 258 -7.96 3.72 -3.42
C ARG A 258 -7.74 4.91 -2.52
N GLU A 259 -6.47 5.23 -2.26
CA GLU A 259 -6.06 6.39 -1.44
C GLU A 259 -6.41 7.72 -2.11
N GLY A 260 -6.26 8.82 -1.36
CA GLY A 260 -6.67 10.16 -1.78
C GLY A 260 -6.11 10.60 -3.14
N TYR A 261 -7.01 10.95 -4.07
CA TYR A 261 -6.66 11.49 -5.38
C TYR A 261 -7.56 12.68 -5.76
N PRO A 262 -7.16 13.54 -6.72
CA PRO A 262 -7.94 14.70 -7.15
C PRO A 262 -9.39 14.37 -7.51
N ASP A 263 -10.35 15.08 -6.90
CA ASP A 263 -11.78 14.96 -7.21
C ASP A 263 -12.11 15.65 -8.54
N HIS A 264 -12.24 14.88 -9.61
CA HIS A 264 -12.51 15.39 -10.96
C HIS A 264 -13.86 16.13 -11.06
N THR A 265 -14.82 15.85 -10.18
CA THR A 265 -16.14 16.50 -10.19
C THR A 265 -16.06 17.99 -9.82
N ALA A 266 -14.96 18.43 -9.20
CA ALA A 266 -14.73 19.83 -8.90
C ALA A 266 -14.54 20.69 -10.16
N LEU A 267 -14.10 20.09 -11.27
CA LEU A 267 -13.90 20.76 -12.58
C LEU A 267 -15.13 20.64 -13.51
N ASP A 268 -16.06 19.72 -13.22
CA ASP A 268 -17.27 19.53 -14.03
C ASP A 268 -18.30 20.59 -13.70
N ALA A 269 -18.48 21.56 -14.60
CA ALA A 269 -19.44 22.66 -14.47
C ALA A 269 -20.90 22.20 -14.30
N THR A 270 -21.22 20.98 -14.74
CA THR A 270 -22.56 20.41 -14.57
C THR A 270 -22.74 19.78 -13.19
N HIS A 271 -21.66 19.45 -12.48
CA HIS A 271 -21.72 18.76 -11.20
C HIS A 271 -22.22 19.69 -10.07
N PRO A 272 -23.04 19.20 -9.11
CA PRO A 272 -23.57 20.04 -8.03
C PRO A 272 -22.46 20.67 -7.18
N TYR A 273 -21.36 19.94 -7.06
CA TYR A 273 -20.20 20.32 -6.27
C TYR A 273 -19.05 20.90 -7.12
N HIS A 274 -19.34 21.41 -8.32
CA HIS A 274 -18.38 22.22 -9.10
C HIS A 274 -17.78 23.36 -8.26
N ASP A 275 -16.44 23.54 -8.33
CA ASP A 275 -15.73 24.68 -7.76
C ASP A 275 -15.45 25.71 -8.87
N PRO A 276 -16.21 26.82 -8.95
CA PRO A 276 -16.04 27.81 -10.01
C PRO A 276 -14.70 28.54 -9.97
N LYS A 277 -13.91 28.39 -8.90
CA LYS A 277 -12.56 28.97 -8.78
C LYS A 277 -11.47 28.02 -9.26
N LEU A 278 -11.79 26.77 -9.59
CA LEU A 278 -10.84 25.79 -10.10
C LEU A 278 -10.96 25.74 -11.63
N LYS A 279 -9.88 26.05 -12.35
CA LYS A 279 -9.86 26.06 -13.81
C LYS A 279 -9.13 24.82 -14.37
N PRO A 280 -9.42 24.41 -15.62
CA PRO A 280 -8.64 23.39 -16.29
C PRO A 280 -7.15 23.77 -16.33
N GLY A 281 -6.29 22.89 -15.82
CA GLY A 281 -4.85 23.11 -15.69
C GLY A 281 -4.38 23.60 -14.31
N ASP A 282 -5.29 24.02 -13.42
CA ASP A 282 -4.95 24.33 -12.04
C ASP A 282 -4.73 23.04 -11.22
N GLU A 283 -3.94 23.15 -10.14
CA GLU A 283 -3.83 22.08 -9.15
C GLU A 283 -5.17 21.92 -8.41
N ASN A 284 -5.74 20.70 -8.48
CA ASN A 284 -7.03 20.43 -7.85
C ASN A 284 -6.90 20.40 -6.32
N ARG A 285 -7.55 21.37 -5.68
CA ARG A 285 -7.55 21.49 -4.21
C ARG A 285 -8.48 20.50 -3.52
N TRP A 286 -9.31 19.75 -4.24
CA TRP A 286 -10.30 18.80 -3.72
C TRP A 286 -9.87 17.36 -4.01
N PHE A 287 -10.11 16.48 -3.06
CA PHE A 287 -9.67 15.09 -3.09
C PHE A 287 -10.84 14.18 -2.75
N MET A 288 -10.77 12.94 -3.24
CA MET A 288 -11.67 11.84 -2.93
C MET A 288 -10.88 10.54 -2.81
N VAL A 289 -11.54 9.51 -2.29
CA VAL A 289 -11.06 8.13 -2.22
C VAL A 289 -12.04 7.22 -2.96
N ASP A 290 -11.63 6.00 -3.29
CA ASP A 290 -12.60 4.97 -3.70
C ASP A 290 -12.89 4.06 -2.51
N VAL A 291 -14.17 3.78 -2.29
CA VAL A 291 -14.63 2.85 -1.25
C VAL A 291 -15.39 1.69 -1.87
N LYS A 292 -15.19 0.51 -1.28
CA LYS A 292 -15.88 -0.72 -1.65
C LYS A 292 -16.74 -1.19 -0.50
N LEU A 293 -17.96 -1.65 -0.79
CA LEU A 293 -18.83 -2.27 0.22
C LEU A 293 -18.15 -3.50 0.82
N VAL A 294 -18.13 -3.56 2.16
CA VAL A 294 -17.72 -4.75 2.92
C VAL A 294 -18.96 -5.53 3.33
N ALA A 295 -19.88 -4.89 4.03
CA ALA A 295 -21.11 -5.50 4.50
C ALA A 295 -22.17 -4.44 4.80
N LYS A 296 -23.43 -4.77 4.52
CA LYS A 296 -24.58 -4.05 5.10
C LYS A 296 -24.82 -4.57 6.51
N TYR A 297 -25.24 -3.68 7.42
CA TYR A 297 -25.70 -4.13 8.73
C TYR A 297 -27.11 -4.72 8.64
N PRO A 298 -27.44 -5.70 9.51
CA PRO A 298 -28.77 -6.33 9.51
C PRO A 298 -29.86 -5.35 9.97
N ARG A 299 -29.49 -4.32 10.74
CA ARG A 299 -30.34 -3.19 11.11
C ARG A 299 -29.59 -1.87 11.02
N LEU A 300 -30.33 -0.78 10.87
CA LEU A 300 -29.77 0.57 10.94
C LEU A 300 -29.44 0.91 12.40
N VAL A 301 -28.21 1.30 12.70
CA VAL A 301 -27.85 1.85 14.02
C VAL A 301 -28.17 3.35 14.00
N THR A 302 -29.30 3.73 14.60
CA THR A 302 -29.86 5.07 14.43
C THR A 302 -29.05 6.12 15.21
N LEU A 303 -29.09 7.38 14.75
CA LEU A 303 -28.49 8.49 15.49
C LEU A 303 -29.09 8.64 16.90
N GLU A 304 -30.37 8.34 17.06
CA GLU A 304 -31.04 8.37 18.37
C GLU A 304 -30.42 7.32 19.31
N GLU A 305 -30.23 6.11 18.82
CA GLU A 305 -29.57 5.03 19.56
C GLU A 305 -28.12 5.39 19.91
N LEU A 306 -27.34 5.90 18.95
CA LEU A 306 -25.96 6.33 19.20
C LEU A 306 -25.87 7.41 20.29
N LYS A 307 -26.85 8.33 20.35
CA LYS A 307 -26.89 9.37 21.39
C LYS A 307 -27.07 8.81 22.80
N ARG A 308 -27.67 7.63 22.97
CA ARG A 308 -27.83 6.99 24.29
C ARG A 308 -26.48 6.61 24.90
N TYR A 309 -25.48 6.34 24.07
CA TYR A 309 -24.12 5.97 24.49
C TYR A 309 -23.15 7.14 24.45
N LYS A 310 -23.63 8.38 24.23
CA LYS A 310 -22.79 9.58 24.12
C LYS A 310 -21.93 9.82 25.36
N THR A 311 -22.40 9.47 26.55
CA THR A 311 -21.65 9.70 27.80
C THR A 311 -20.86 8.46 28.25
N THR A 312 -20.88 7.37 27.46
CA THR A 312 -20.21 6.10 27.78
C THR A 312 -19.28 5.69 26.63
N HIS A 313 -19.66 4.69 25.83
CA HIS A 313 -18.84 4.07 24.80
C HIS A 313 -18.53 5.00 23.61
N LEU A 314 -19.30 6.09 23.43
CA LEU A 314 -19.17 7.03 22.32
C LEU A 314 -18.84 8.46 22.76
N SER A 315 -18.15 8.64 23.90
CA SER A 315 -17.82 9.96 24.46
C SER A 315 -16.98 10.83 23.53
N GLU A 316 -16.01 10.22 22.86
CA GLU A 316 -15.09 10.90 21.95
C GLU A 316 -15.60 10.94 20.50
N MET A 317 -16.77 10.36 20.23
CA MET A 317 -17.23 10.15 18.86
C MET A 317 -17.52 11.49 18.18
N VAL A 318 -16.76 11.78 17.13
CA VAL A 318 -16.84 13.05 16.39
C VAL A 318 -18.25 13.31 15.83
N LEU A 319 -19.01 12.26 15.51
CA LEU A 319 -20.39 12.37 15.03
C LEU A 319 -21.29 13.10 16.02
N LEU A 320 -21.14 12.80 17.31
CA LEU A 320 -22.00 13.27 18.40
C LEU A 320 -21.56 14.64 18.94
N ASN A 321 -20.32 15.04 18.64
CA ASN A 321 -19.70 16.28 19.10
C ASN A 321 -19.61 17.34 17.99
N ARG A 322 -19.42 16.93 16.72
CA ARG A 322 -19.20 17.80 15.55
C ARG A 322 -20.00 17.30 14.34
N GLY A 323 -21.32 17.43 14.41
CA GLY A 323 -22.24 16.88 13.40
C GLY A 323 -22.07 17.40 11.95
N ARG A 324 -21.43 18.55 11.73
CA ARG A 324 -21.27 19.15 10.39
C ARG A 324 -20.11 18.58 9.56
N LEU A 325 -19.19 17.84 10.17
CA LEU A 325 -18.08 17.22 9.46
C LEU A 325 -18.57 15.95 8.74
N SER A 326 -18.36 15.83 7.42
CA SER A 326 -18.89 14.71 6.62
C SER A 326 -18.00 13.47 6.60
N VAL A 327 -16.70 13.65 6.80
CA VAL A 327 -15.69 12.59 6.91
C VAL A 327 -15.00 12.75 8.26
N GLN A 328 -15.06 11.72 9.09
CA GLN A 328 -14.69 11.83 10.50
C GLN A 328 -13.81 10.65 10.92
N PRO A 329 -12.79 10.86 11.78
CA PRO A 329 -12.10 9.75 12.43
C PRO A 329 -13.05 9.04 13.40
N VAL A 330 -12.88 7.73 13.52
CA VAL A 330 -13.56 6.86 14.48
C VAL A 330 -12.48 6.08 15.20
N THR A 331 -12.58 5.96 16.53
CA THR A 331 -11.64 5.12 17.27
C THR A 331 -11.94 3.64 17.04
N ARG A 332 -10.96 2.77 17.29
CA ARG A 332 -11.18 1.32 17.18
C ARG A 332 -12.31 0.84 18.09
N ASP A 333 -12.37 1.38 19.31
CA ASP A 333 -13.35 0.97 20.32
C ASP A 333 -14.76 1.44 19.94
N GLU A 334 -14.90 2.67 19.42
CA GLU A 334 -16.16 3.18 18.87
C GLU A 334 -16.63 2.32 17.69
N TYR A 335 -15.74 1.99 16.76
CA TYR A 335 -16.07 1.13 15.62
C TYR A 335 -16.52 -0.26 16.07
N ALA A 336 -15.77 -0.89 16.98
CA ALA A 336 -16.09 -2.22 17.49
C ALA A 336 -17.44 -2.24 18.24
N PHE A 337 -17.70 -1.22 19.06
CA PHE A 337 -18.95 -1.06 19.77
C PHE A 337 -20.14 -0.90 18.81
N ILE A 338 -20.03 -0.01 17.82
CA ILE A 338 -21.08 0.20 16.80
C ILE A 338 -21.31 -1.07 15.99
N HIS A 339 -20.24 -1.79 15.65
CA HIS A 339 -20.34 -3.05 14.91
C HIS A 339 -21.09 -4.11 15.73
N ALA A 340 -20.77 -4.25 17.03
CA ALA A 340 -21.48 -5.15 17.93
C ALA A 340 -22.96 -4.75 18.09
N LEU A 341 -23.23 -3.46 18.28
CA LEU A 341 -24.58 -2.90 18.40
C LEU A 341 -25.41 -3.22 17.16
N ALA A 342 -24.84 -3.08 15.97
CA ALA A 342 -25.52 -3.41 14.71
C ALA A 342 -25.95 -4.89 14.59
N HIS A 343 -25.32 -5.79 15.35
CA HIS A 343 -25.60 -7.24 15.33
C HIS A 343 -26.31 -7.74 16.60
N SER A 344 -26.62 -6.86 17.55
CA SER A 344 -27.45 -7.20 18.70
C SER A 344 -28.94 -6.98 18.41
N ASP A 345 -29.77 -7.91 18.87
CA ASP A 345 -31.21 -7.72 18.94
C ASP A 345 -31.54 -6.70 20.03
N GLU A 346 -32.40 -5.71 19.74
CA GLU A 346 -32.80 -4.65 20.69
C GLU A 346 -33.30 -5.18 22.05
N ALA A 347 -33.72 -6.44 22.11
CA ALA A 347 -34.28 -7.09 23.29
C ALA A 347 -33.28 -7.46 24.40
N HIS A 348 -31.96 -7.39 24.17
CA HIS A 348 -30.96 -7.80 25.18
C HIS A 348 -30.16 -6.67 25.83
N VAL A 349 -30.21 -5.43 25.29
CA VAL A 349 -29.37 -4.33 25.79
C VAL A 349 -29.98 -3.60 26.99
N HIS A 350 -31.28 -3.80 27.26
CA HIS A 350 -31.95 -3.20 28.41
C HIS A 350 -31.56 -3.81 29.77
N ALA A 351 -30.79 -4.91 29.80
CA ALA A 351 -30.41 -5.59 31.03
C ALA A 351 -29.11 -5.08 31.68
N ASP A 352 -28.26 -4.33 30.95
CA ASP A 352 -26.92 -3.95 31.41
C ASP A 352 -26.76 -2.44 31.72
N VAL A 353 -27.86 -1.69 31.82
CA VAL A 353 -27.86 -0.22 32.07
C VAL A 353 -28.68 0.19 33.31
N GLU A 354 -29.08 -0.75 34.16
CA GLU A 354 -29.45 -0.47 35.57
C GLU A 354 -28.30 -0.87 36.50
#